data_AF-A0A1J4KIA0-F1
#
_entry.id   AF-A0A1J4KIA0-F1
#
_cell.length_a   1.000
_cell.length_b   1.000
_cell.length_c   1.000
_cell.angle_alpha   90.00
_cell.angle_beta   90.00
_cell.angle_gamma   90.00
#
_symmetry.space_group_name_H-M   'P 1'
#
loop_
_entity.id
_entity.type
_entity.pdbx_description
1 polymer ?
#
loop_
_entity_poly.entity_id
_entity_poly.type
_entity_poly.pdbx_seq_one_letter_code
_entity_poly.pdbx_strand_id
1 'polypeptide(L)'
;MLKSGRAIRKSKVMTMKANPPTLVPPVRQTSYMDYESLSPKDKAVCARMIDEFRRTREISCPNSALYQKLLCFLREQRRIAASQGNFNKAGEIDNFMRELSQFYHENSLFKAKAEEVAVAENQYMTEQAHLMEVREKWSIEVEKQRQHRDCAIKRIDEFCDQQMNDYDTKIPDTLPASHSKLSPELLNIKDRERHMIGCRMYKEAAELHKEFEKRQKEELQRRREEYYQSFEISRNLLEKRTNRKRTAIRSDWERKMNHTEHIRNKETRPLTAGVGYLESKLIDNKAEYIGEDDPIINNEKAIYDSKTYRVSPPMMTRGVTPRTMVSATRSLESPPQVVSTKKMSATMMRQNHKLDSNRWPR
;
A
#
# COMPACT_ATOMS: atom_id res chain seq x y z
N MET A 1 -34.68 0.22 1.73
CA MET A 1 -33.63 1.11 2.28
C MET A 1 -33.02 0.45 3.51
N LEU A 2 -31.77 -0.02 3.41
CA LEU A 2 -31.04 -0.63 4.54
C LEU A 2 -30.74 0.47 5.57
N LYS A 3 -31.32 0.38 6.77
CA LYS A 3 -31.05 1.31 7.88
C LYS A 3 -29.58 1.15 8.30
N SER A 4 -28.82 2.25 8.38
CA SER A 4 -27.41 2.19 8.76
C SER A 4 -27.24 1.61 10.17
N GLY A 5 -26.14 0.90 10.43
CA GLY A 5 -25.85 0.32 11.75
C GLY A 5 -25.87 1.33 12.91
N ARG A 6 -25.70 2.62 12.60
CA ARG A 6 -25.85 3.73 13.56
C ARG A 6 -27.31 3.92 13.99
N ALA A 7 -28.25 3.82 13.06
CA ALA A 7 -29.69 3.94 13.35
C ALA A 7 -30.19 2.76 14.21
N ILE A 8 -29.68 1.54 13.95
CA ILE A 8 -30.02 0.33 14.70
C ILE A 8 -29.51 0.42 16.15
N ARG A 9 -28.27 0.88 16.36
CA ARG A 9 -27.72 1.07 17.71
C ARG A 9 -28.50 2.14 18.48
N LYS A 10 -28.83 3.26 17.84
CA LYS A 10 -29.62 4.34 18.47
C LYS A 10 -31.01 3.86 18.85
N SER A 11 -31.70 3.12 17.99
CA SER A 11 -33.04 2.59 18.34
C SER A 11 -32.93 1.59 19.49
N LYS A 12 -31.92 0.70 19.47
CA LYS A 12 -31.73 -0.30 20.52
C LYS A 12 -31.49 0.34 21.89
N VAL A 13 -30.62 1.34 21.97
CA VAL A 13 -30.37 2.11 23.20
C VAL A 13 -31.62 2.84 23.67
N MET A 14 -32.38 3.46 22.75
CA MET A 14 -33.61 4.18 23.10
C MET A 14 -34.76 3.26 23.55
N THR A 15 -34.72 1.98 23.16
CA THR A 15 -35.70 0.96 23.60
C THR A 15 -35.27 0.20 24.86
N MET A 16 -34.07 0.44 25.39
CA MET A 16 -33.65 -0.20 26.64
C MET A 16 -34.47 0.39 27.78
N LYS A 17 -35.32 -0.44 28.39
CA LYS A 17 -36.01 -0.09 29.63
C LYS A 17 -34.95 0.08 30.72
N ALA A 18 -34.84 1.29 31.26
CA ALA A 18 -34.06 1.51 32.47
C ALA A 18 -34.80 0.82 33.62
N ASN A 19 -34.21 -0.23 34.18
CA ASN A 19 -34.70 -0.78 35.43
C ASN A 19 -34.57 0.33 36.49
N PRO A 20 -35.62 0.64 37.26
CA PRO A 20 -35.54 1.64 38.31
C PRO A 20 -34.40 1.26 39.26
N PRO A 21 -33.60 2.24 39.73
CA PRO A 21 -32.52 1.99 40.67
C PRO A 21 -33.10 1.27 41.88
N THR A 22 -32.72 -0.01 42.03
CA THR A 22 -33.22 -0.84 43.11
C THR A 22 -32.55 -0.36 44.39
N LEU A 23 -33.34 0.16 45.34
CA LEU A 23 -32.85 0.54 46.68
C LEU A 23 -32.49 -0.66 47.55
N VAL A 24 -32.73 -1.87 47.04
CA VAL A 24 -32.19 -3.09 47.63
C VAL A 24 -30.73 -3.16 47.19
N PRO A 25 -29.76 -3.00 48.11
CA PRO A 25 -28.36 -3.22 47.75
C PRO A 25 -28.25 -4.60 47.11
N PRO A 26 -27.44 -4.77 46.03
CA PRO A 26 -27.25 -6.07 45.43
C PRO A 26 -26.79 -7.03 46.53
N VAL A 27 -27.70 -7.89 46.97
CA VAL A 27 -27.41 -8.92 47.95
C VAL A 27 -26.38 -9.80 47.26
N ARG A 28 -25.12 -9.68 47.68
CA ARG A 28 -24.08 -10.61 47.25
C ARG A 28 -24.56 -11.99 47.69
N GLN A 29 -25.10 -12.78 46.77
CA GLN A 29 -25.34 -14.20 46.97
C GLN A 29 -24.00 -14.92 46.99
N THR A 30 -23.11 -14.57 47.92
CA THR A 30 -22.09 -15.52 48.33
C THR A 30 -22.85 -16.52 49.16
N SER A 31 -23.16 -17.69 48.60
CA SER A 31 -23.57 -18.84 49.38
C SER A 31 -22.49 -19.03 50.44
N TYR A 32 -22.76 -18.60 51.66
CA TYR A 32 -21.80 -18.70 52.75
C TYR A 32 -21.70 -20.20 53.05
N MET A 33 -20.58 -20.83 52.65
CA MET A 33 -20.34 -22.23 53.01
C MET A 33 -20.05 -22.29 54.50
N ASP A 34 -20.95 -22.91 55.25
CA ASP A 34 -20.77 -23.16 56.68
C ASP A 34 -19.90 -24.39 56.91
N TYR A 35 -19.15 -24.41 58.02
CA TYR A 35 -18.24 -25.52 58.34
C TYR A 35 -18.98 -26.85 58.51
N GLU A 36 -20.23 -26.79 58.97
CA GLU A 36 -21.10 -27.97 59.11
C GLU A 36 -21.52 -28.55 57.76
N SER A 37 -21.55 -27.73 56.71
CA SER A 37 -21.86 -28.16 55.34
C SER A 37 -20.70 -28.88 54.64
N LEU A 38 -19.48 -28.80 55.19
CA LEU A 38 -18.31 -29.51 54.64
C LEU A 38 -18.38 -31.01 54.94
N SER A 39 -18.22 -31.82 53.90
CA SER A 39 -18.06 -33.28 54.03
C SER A 39 -16.85 -33.62 54.92
N PRO A 40 -16.92 -34.68 55.74
CA PRO A 40 -15.78 -35.13 56.55
C PRO A 40 -14.53 -35.43 55.70
N LYS A 41 -14.72 -35.90 54.46
CA LYS A 41 -13.61 -36.10 53.51
C LYS A 41 -12.95 -34.77 53.13
N ASP A 42 -13.75 -33.73 52.87
CA ASP A 42 -13.24 -32.40 52.54
C ASP A 42 -12.51 -31.76 53.72
N LYS A 43 -13.00 -31.97 54.95
CA LYS A 43 -12.32 -31.52 56.19
C LYS A 43 -10.94 -32.17 56.32
N ALA A 44 -10.83 -33.48 56.10
CA ALA A 44 -9.56 -34.19 56.14
C ALA A 44 -8.58 -33.77 55.03
N VAL A 45 -9.09 -33.43 53.84
CA VAL A 45 -8.28 -32.88 52.75
C VAL A 45 -7.77 -31.48 53.08
N CYS A 46 -8.63 -30.58 53.57
CA CYS A 46 -8.24 -29.23 53.96
C CYS A 46 -7.20 -29.25 55.08
N ALA A 47 -7.39 -30.11 56.09
CA ALA A 47 -6.42 -30.28 57.19
C ALA A 47 -5.04 -30.70 56.68
N ARG A 48 -4.98 -31.73 55.81
CA ARG A 48 -3.71 -32.19 55.20
C ARG A 48 -3.03 -31.10 54.39
N MET A 49 -3.78 -30.35 53.58
CA MET A 49 -3.22 -29.26 52.79
C MET A 49 -2.68 -28.13 53.66
N ILE A 50 -3.37 -27.77 54.75
CA ILE A 50 -2.87 -26.75 55.69
C ILE A 50 -1.57 -27.21 56.35
N ASP A 51 -1.49 -28.48 56.76
CA ASP A 51 -0.26 -29.05 57.33
C ASP A 51 0.88 -29.10 56.32
N GLU A 52 0.57 -29.42 55.07
CA GLU A 52 1.52 -29.40 53.96
C GLU A 52 2.03 -27.98 53.68
N PHE A 53 1.14 -26.99 53.58
CA PHE A 53 1.51 -25.58 53.43
C PHE A 53 2.36 -25.07 54.57
N ARG A 54 2.09 -25.48 55.81
CA ARG A 54 2.91 -25.13 56.97
C ARG A 54 4.30 -25.77 56.90
N ARG A 55 4.43 -26.94 56.29
CA ARG A 55 5.71 -27.64 56.11
C ARG A 55 6.53 -27.09 54.95
N THR A 56 5.92 -26.88 53.79
CA THR A 56 6.62 -26.48 52.56
C THR A 56 6.72 -24.98 52.38
N ARG A 57 5.84 -24.20 53.04
CA ARG A 57 5.61 -22.76 52.80
C ARG A 57 5.19 -22.41 51.37
N GLU A 58 4.85 -23.41 50.56
CA GLU A 58 4.38 -23.22 49.20
C GLU A 58 2.85 -23.28 49.16
N ILE A 59 2.20 -22.17 48.84
CA ILE A 59 0.75 -22.12 48.72
C ILE A 59 0.34 -22.63 47.34
N SER A 60 -0.37 -23.75 47.29
CA SER A 60 -0.91 -24.36 46.07
C SER A 60 -2.44 -24.42 46.16
N CYS A 61 -3.13 -23.42 45.61
CA CYS A 61 -4.59 -23.44 45.49
C CYS A 61 -5.02 -23.67 44.03
N PRO A 62 -5.28 -24.92 43.63
CA PRO A 62 -5.60 -25.25 42.24
C PRO A 62 -7.01 -24.80 41.79
N ASN A 63 -7.99 -24.68 42.70
CA ASN A 63 -9.40 -24.45 42.34
C ASN A 63 -10.13 -23.50 43.29
N SER A 64 -11.00 -22.64 42.74
CA SER A 64 -11.87 -21.69 43.45
C SER A 64 -12.74 -22.37 44.53
N ALA A 65 -13.31 -23.53 44.21
CA ALA A 65 -14.11 -24.29 45.17
C ALA A 65 -13.28 -24.78 46.36
N LEU A 66 -12.02 -25.18 46.13
CA LEU A 66 -11.12 -25.65 47.18
C LEU A 66 -10.65 -24.50 48.07
N TYR A 67 -10.39 -23.33 47.48
CA TYR A 67 -10.09 -22.10 48.21
C TYR A 67 -11.21 -21.71 49.18
N GLN A 68 -12.47 -21.75 48.75
CA GLN A 68 -13.62 -21.46 49.62
C GLN A 68 -13.74 -22.46 50.78
N LYS A 69 -13.51 -23.76 50.53
CA LYS A 69 -13.51 -24.81 51.55
C LYS A 69 -12.36 -24.63 52.57
N LEU A 70 -11.16 -24.29 52.10
CA LEU A 70 -9.99 -23.99 52.94
C LEU A 70 -10.23 -22.79 53.85
N LEU A 71 -10.78 -21.70 53.32
CA LEU A 71 -11.14 -20.52 54.13
C LEU A 71 -12.20 -20.85 55.18
N CYS A 72 -13.21 -21.64 54.82
CA CYS A 72 -14.23 -22.08 55.77
C CYS A 72 -13.61 -22.91 56.92
N PHE A 73 -12.71 -23.84 56.60
CA PHE A 73 -11.98 -24.64 57.58
C PHE A 73 -11.08 -23.78 58.49
N LEU A 74 -10.34 -22.82 57.94
CA LEU A 74 -9.47 -21.92 58.69
C LEU A 74 -10.25 -20.98 59.62
N ARG A 75 -11.40 -20.46 59.18
CA ARG A 75 -12.29 -19.65 60.02
C ARG A 75 -12.78 -20.41 61.24
N GLU A 76 -13.08 -21.69 61.07
CA GLU A 76 -13.51 -22.54 62.19
C GLU A 76 -12.37 -22.85 63.15
N GLN A 77 -11.17 -23.17 62.63
CA GLN A 77 -9.97 -23.33 63.46
C GLN A 77 -9.65 -22.07 64.26
N ARG A 78 -9.82 -20.90 63.64
CA ARG A 78 -9.69 -19.60 64.33
C ARG A 78 -10.72 -19.47 65.45
N ARG A 79 -11.99 -19.78 65.19
CA ARG A 79 -13.09 -19.74 66.19
C ARG A 79 -12.77 -20.61 67.41
N ILE A 80 -12.31 -21.84 67.17
CA ILE A 80 -11.93 -22.79 68.21
C ILE A 80 -10.74 -22.25 69.02
N ALA A 81 -9.67 -21.79 68.35
CA ALA A 81 -8.50 -21.24 69.02
C ALA A 81 -8.81 -20.00 69.88
N ALA A 82 -9.67 -19.11 69.37
CA ALA A 82 -10.13 -17.94 70.11
C ALA A 82 -11.00 -18.31 71.32
N SER A 83 -11.91 -19.29 71.17
CA SER A 83 -12.73 -19.77 72.30
C SER A 83 -11.93 -20.43 73.42
N GLN A 84 -10.75 -20.97 73.09
CA GLN A 84 -9.82 -21.58 74.05
C GLN A 84 -8.88 -20.54 74.70
N GLY A 85 -9.00 -19.25 74.37
CA GLY A 85 -8.13 -18.18 74.87
C GLY A 85 -6.74 -18.13 74.24
N ASN A 86 -6.48 -18.95 73.20
CA ASN A 86 -5.19 -19.00 72.51
C ASN A 86 -5.13 -17.98 71.37
N PHE A 87 -5.03 -16.70 71.72
CA PHE A 87 -5.05 -15.59 70.77
C PHE A 87 -3.87 -15.59 69.78
N ASN A 88 -2.68 -16.03 70.19
CA ASN A 88 -1.50 -16.11 69.32
C ASN A 88 -1.76 -17.04 68.12
N LYS A 89 -2.30 -18.23 68.39
CA LYS A 89 -2.64 -19.22 67.36
C LYS A 89 -3.76 -18.73 66.45
N ALA A 90 -4.74 -17.99 66.99
CA ALA A 90 -5.77 -17.35 66.18
C ALA A 90 -5.18 -16.27 65.24
N GLY A 91 -4.20 -15.48 65.72
CA GLY A 91 -3.48 -14.50 64.91
C GLY A 91 -2.64 -15.12 63.77
N GLU A 92 -1.96 -16.23 64.03
CA GLU A 92 -1.26 -17.00 62.99
C GLU A 92 -2.22 -17.51 61.90
N ILE A 93 -3.40 -17.99 62.31
CA ILE A 93 -4.43 -18.43 61.36
C ILE A 93 -4.97 -17.25 60.54
N ASP A 94 -5.17 -16.08 61.14
CA ASP A 94 -5.59 -14.87 60.42
C ASP A 94 -4.54 -14.41 59.39
N ASN A 95 -3.25 -14.45 59.74
CA ASN A 95 -2.16 -14.14 58.80
C ASN A 95 -2.14 -15.14 57.64
N PHE A 96 -2.27 -16.43 57.94
CA PHE A 96 -2.30 -17.47 56.92
C PHE A 96 -3.52 -17.34 55.98
N MET A 97 -4.70 -17.01 56.51
CA MET A 97 -5.87 -16.70 55.67
C MET A 97 -5.63 -15.50 54.76
N ARG A 98 -4.90 -14.47 55.23
CA ARG A 98 -4.55 -13.29 54.44
C ARG A 98 -3.60 -13.64 53.30
N GLU A 99 -2.52 -14.38 53.59
CA GLU A 99 -1.56 -14.86 52.59
C GLU A 99 -2.25 -15.74 51.53
N LEU A 100 -3.10 -16.67 51.96
CA LEU A 100 -3.88 -17.54 51.07
C LEU A 100 -4.80 -16.73 50.14
N SER A 101 -5.46 -15.71 50.69
CA SER A 101 -6.35 -14.83 49.93
C SER A 101 -5.58 -13.97 48.93
N GLN A 102 -4.44 -13.40 49.34
CA GLN A 102 -3.55 -12.64 48.47
C GLN A 102 -3.07 -13.50 47.31
N PHE A 103 -2.53 -14.69 47.58
CA PHE A 103 -2.08 -15.63 46.56
C PHE A 103 -3.19 -16.02 45.58
N TYR A 104 -4.40 -16.31 46.09
CA TYR A 104 -5.52 -16.68 45.22
C TYR A 104 -5.92 -15.52 44.28
N HIS A 105 -5.98 -14.29 44.78
CA HIS A 105 -6.31 -13.12 43.98
C HIS A 105 -5.21 -12.77 42.98
N GLU A 106 -3.93 -12.89 43.37
CA GLU A 106 -2.78 -12.71 42.49
C GLU A 106 -2.78 -13.76 41.37
N ASN A 107 -2.95 -15.04 41.68
CA ASN A 107 -3.03 -16.11 40.68
C ASN A 107 -4.21 -15.89 39.71
N SER A 108 -5.37 -15.43 40.21
CA SER A 108 -6.50 -15.07 39.35
C SER A 108 -6.18 -13.91 38.42
N LEU A 109 -5.44 -12.90 38.90
CA LEU A 109 -4.98 -11.77 38.10
C LEU A 109 -3.99 -12.23 37.02
N PHE A 110 -3.00 -13.06 37.37
CA PHE A 110 -2.03 -13.61 36.43
C PHE A 110 -2.71 -14.45 35.35
N LYS A 111 -3.70 -15.27 35.70
CA LYS A 111 -4.48 -16.03 34.71
C LYS A 111 -5.22 -15.10 33.74
N ALA A 112 -5.87 -14.05 34.25
CA ALA A 112 -6.55 -13.07 33.40
C ALA A 112 -5.57 -12.35 32.46
N LYS A 113 -4.40 -11.93 32.96
CA LYS A 113 -3.34 -11.33 32.15
C LYS A 113 -2.77 -12.30 31.10
N ALA A 114 -2.57 -13.57 31.45
CA ALA A 114 -2.12 -14.60 30.51
C ALA A 114 -3.13 -14.79 29.37
N GLU A 115 -4.43 -14.80 29.68
CA GLU A 115 -5.50 -14.85 28.68
C GLU A 115 -5.49 -13.61 27.78
N GLU A 116 -5.27 -12.41 28.32
CA GLU A 116 -5.15 -11.18 27.53
C GLU A 116 -3.94 -11.19 26.59
N VAL A 117 -2.79 -11.71 27.04
CA VAL A 117 -1.62 -11.93 26.18
C VAL A 117 -1.96 -12.91 25.06
N ALA A 118 -2.56 -14.07 25.38
CA ALA A 118 -2.92 -15.08 24.38
C ALA A 118 -3.89 -14.53 23.32
N VAL A 119 -4.87 -13.72 23.73
CA VAL A 119 -5.79 -13.04 22.79
C VAL A 119 -5.06 -12.04 21.91
N ALA A 120 -4.15 -11.24 22.47
CA ALA A 120 -3.35 -10.28 21.70
C ALA A 120 -2.40 -10.99 20.71
N GLU A 121 -1.77 -12.10 21.11
CA GLU A 121 -0.94 -12.92 20.23
C GLU A 121 -1.74 -13.47 19.05
N ASN A 122 -2.91 -14.05 19.30
CA ASN A 122 -3.75 -14.59 18.24
C ASN A 122 -4.20 -13.51 17.24
N GLN A 123 -4.54 -12.31 17.74
CA GLN A 123 -4.86 -11.16 16.90
C GLN A 123 -3.67 -10.73 16.04
N TYR A 124 -2.47 -10.63 16.64
CA TYR A 124 -1.24 -10.31 15.93
C TYR A 124 -0.92 -11.33 14.83
N MET A 125 -0.95 -12.62 15.16
CA MET A 125 -0.66 -13.69 14.19
C MET A 125 -1.65 -13.70 13.02
N THR A 126 -2.93 -13.47 13.29
CA THR A 126 -3.96 -13.40 12.26
C THR A 126 -3.74 -12.24 11.29
N GLU A 127 -3.50 -11.03 11.80
CA GLU A 127 -3.23 -9.86 10.95
C GLU A 127 -1.88 -9.95 10.24
N GLN A 128 -0.88 -10.56 10.86
CA GLN A 128 0.42 -10.82 10.23
C GLN A 128 0.27 -11.79 9.05
N ALA A 129 -0.48 -12.88 9.21
CA ALA A 129 -0.78 -13.81 8.13
C ALA A 129 -1.50 -13.11 6.98
N HIS A 130 -2.53 -12.30 7.28
CA HIS A 130 -3.25 -11.53 6.29
C HIS A 130 -2.35 -10.52 5.54
N LEU A 131 -1.43 -9.83 6.25
CA LEU A 131 -0.45 -8.96 5.62
C LEU A 131 0.47 -9.72 4.65
N MET A 132 0.89 -10.93 5.02
CA MET A 132 1.73 -11.78 4.15
C MET A 132 0.97 -12.20 2.88
N GLU A 133 -0.27 -12.66 3.01
CA GLU A 133 -1.12 -13.03 1.85
C GLU A 133 -1.30 -11.86 0.88
N VAL A 134 -1.60 -10.66 1.41
CA VAL A 134 -1.75 -9.46 0.58
C VAL A 134 -0.44 -9.08 -0.10
N ARG A 135 0.70 -9.20 0.59
CA ARG A 135 2.02 -8.94 -0.01
C ARG A 135 2.36 -9.94 -1.12
N GLU A 136 2.11 -11.22 -0.90
CA GLU A 136 2.34 -12.27 -1.89
C GLU A 136 1.49 -12.07 -3.14
N LYS A 137 0.18 -11.82 -2.96
CA LYS A 137 -0.75 -11.48 -4.05
C LYS A 137 -0.22 -10.33 -4.91
N TRP A 138 0.22 -9.24 -4.27
CA TRP A 138 0.75 -8.09 -4.99
C TRP A 138 2.11 -8.37 -5.63
N SER A 139 2.95 -9.22 -5.02
CA SER A 139 4.22 -9.64 -5.62
C SER A 139 3.99 -10.39 -6.94
N ILE A 140 3.05 -11.33 -6.95
CA ILE A 140 2.67 -12.10 -8.15
C ILE A 140 2.11 -11.16 -9.23
N GLU A 141 1.20 -10.25 -8.87
CA GLU A 141 0.59 -9.33 -9.83
C GLU A 141 1.61 -8.36 -10.43
N VAL A 142 2.52 -7.80 -9.62
CA VAL A 142 3.60 -6.92 -10.09
C VAL A 142 4.54 -7.66 -11.05
N GLU A 143 4.90 -8.89 -10.73
CA GLU A 143 5.77 -9.71 -11.58
C GLU A 143 5.11 -10.02 -12.92
N LYS A 144 3.83 -10.42 -12.91
CA LYS A 144 3.05 -10.62 -14.14
C LYS A 144 2.99 -9.35 -15.00
N GLN A 145 2.79 -8.19 -14.39
CA GLN A 145 2.80 -6.91 -15.12
C GLN A 145 4.17 -6.56 -15.70
N ARG A 146 5.27 -6.86 -14.98
CA ARG A 146 6.64 -6.70 -15.50
C ARG A 146 6.88 -7.56 -16.74
N GLN A 147 6.50 -8.83 -16.70
CA GLN A 147 6.61 -9.72 -17.85
C GLN A 147 5.81 -9.22 -19.06
N HIS A 148 4.58 -8.74 -18.84
CA HIS A 148 3.78 -8.13 -19.91
C HIS A 148 4.41 -6.85 -20.48
N ARG A 149 4.97 -5.99 -19.61
CA ARG A 149 5.71 -4.79 -20.02
C ARG A 149 6.91 -5.17 -20.89
N ASP A 150 7.73 -6.10 -20.45
CA ASP A 150 8.97 -6.47 -21.14
C ASP A 150 8.66 -7.11 -22.50
N CYS A 151 7.65 -7.98 -22.57
CA CYS A 151 7.16 -8.55 -23.82
C CYS A 151 6.63 -7.47 -24.79
N ALA A 152 5.86 -6.50 -24.29
CA ALA A 152 5.32 -5.42 -25.11
C ALA A 152 6.42 -4.48 -25.63
N ILE A 153 7.40 -4.13 -24.79
CA ILE A 153 8.55 -3.32 -25.17
C ILE A 153 9.37 -4.06 -26.23
N LYS A 154 9.70 -5.33 -26.00
CA LYS A 154 10.47 -6.15 -26.95
C LYS A 154 9.80 -6.23 -28.31
N ARG A 155 8.49 -6.52 -28.37
CA ARG A 155 7.73 -6.55 -29.63
C ARG A 155 7.78 -5.23 -30.40
N ILE A 156 7.69 -4.10 -29.68
CA ILE A 156 7.73 -2.77 -30.31
C ILE A 156 9.15 -2.42 -30.76
N ASP A 157 10.16 -2.80 -29.99
CA ASP A 157 11.56 -2.59 -30.35
C ASP A 157 11.90 -3.40 -31.61
N GLU A 158 11.57 -4.69 -31.66
CA GLU A 158 11.72 -5.56 -32.83
C GLU A 158 10.98 -5.01 -34.06
N PHE A 159 9.72 -4.57 -33.90
CA PHE A 159 8.95 -3.96 -34.98
C PHE A 159 9.57 -2.65 -35.50
N CYS A 160 10.14 -1.85 -34.62
CA CYS A 160 10.82 -0.61 -35.00
C CYS A 160 12.16 -0.89 -35.68
N ASP A 161 12.92 -1.87 -35.18
CA ASP A 161 14.20 -2.28 -35.77
C ASP A 161 13.98 -2.89 -37.16
N GLN A 162 12.97 -3.74 -37.32
CA GLN A 162 12.60 -4.28 -38.63
C GLN A 162 12.24 -3.17 -39.61
N GLN A 163 11.46 -2.16 -39.20
CA GLN A 163 11.15 -1.01 -40.06
C GLN A 163 12.38 -0.21 -40.49
N MET A 164 13.36 -0.06 -39.59
CA MET A 164 14.61 0.64 -39.92
C MET A 164 15.46 -0.20 -40.87
N ASN A 165 15.60 -1.50 -40.61
CA ASN A 165 16.31 -2.44 -41.47
C ASN A 165 15.68 -2.49 -42.86
N ASP A 166 14.35 -2.66 -42.95
CA ASP A 166 13.61 -2.68 -44.21
C ASP A 166 13.78 -1.38 -45.00
N TYR A 167 13.97 -0.24 -44.31
CA TYR A 167 14.22 1.05 -44.96
C TYR A 167 15.67 1.14 -45.49
N ASP A 168 16.63 0.72 -44.68
CA ASP A 168 18.06 0.75 -45.03
C ASP A 168 18.37 -0.27 -46.16
N THR A 169 17.66 -1.40 -46.22
CA THR A 169 17.79 -2.39 -47.32
C THR A 169 17.13 -1.94 -48.64
N LYS A 170 16.31 -0.88 -48.63
CA LYS A 170 15.63 -0.37 -49.84
C LYS A 170 16.49 0.59 -50.67
N ILE A 171 17.74 0.82 -50.28
CA ILE A 171 18.66 1.64 -51.08
C ILE A 171 18.92 0.91 -52.42
N PRO A 172 18.49 1.48 -53.56
CA PRO A 172 18.69 0.84 -54.85
C PRO A 172 20.15 0.99 -55.31
N ASP A 173 20.69 -0.05 -55.94
CA ASP A 173 22.06 -0.03 -56.50
C ASP A 173 22.25 1.03 -57.59
N THR A 174 21.16 1.40 -58.26
CA THR A 174 21.13 2.42 -59.32
C THR A 174 20.29 3.62 -58.88
N LEU A 175 20.70 4.83 -59.29
CA LEU A 175 19.90 6.02 -59.03
C LEU A 175 18.47 5.85 -59.58
N PRO A 176 17.45 6.21 -58.79
CA PRO A 176 16.08 6.23 -59.28
C PRO A 176 15.93 7.11 -60.54
N ALA A 177 15.02 6.72 -61.43
CA ALA A 177 14.77 7.43 -62.68
C ALA A 177 14.41 8.92 -62.51
N SER A 178 13.92 9.34 -61.35
CA SER A 178 13.69 10.75 -61.02
C SER A 178 14.98 11.58 -60.92
N HIS A 179 16.07 10.98 -60.40
CA HIS A 179 17.37 11.62 -60.21
C HIS A 179 18.36 11.32 -61.36
N SER A 180 18.03 10.40 -62.26
CA SER A 180 18.86 10.07 -63.43
C SER A 180 18.62 10.98 -64.65
N LYS A 181 17.67 11.91 -64.60
CA LYS A 181 17.34 12.81 -65.72
C LYS A 181 18.37 13.94 -65.84
N LEU A 182 18.95 14.09 -67.03
CA LEU A 182 19.89 15.16 -67.36
C LEU A 182 19.17 16.52 -67.43
N SER A 183 19.88 17.60 -67.07
CA SER A 183 19.34 18.95 -67.21
C SER A 183 19.04 19.29 -68.67
N PRO A 184 18.00 20.11 -68.94
CA PRO A 184 17.78 20.70 -70.27
C PRO A 184 19.01 21.41 -70.83
N GLU A 185 19.84 22.02 -69.98
CA GLU A 185 21.09 22.67 -70.41
C GLU A 185 22.08 21.68 -71.02
N LEU A 186 22.19 20.48 -70.43
CA LEU A 186 23.07 19.44 -70.90
C LEU A 186 22.57 18.83 -72.22
N LEU A 187 21.24 18.69 -72.34
CA LEU A 187 20.58 18.26 -73.58
C LEU A 187 20.84 19.27 -74.71
N ASN A 188 20.80 20.57 -74.43
CA ASN A 188 21.09 21.62 -75.41
C ASN A 188 22.54 21.55 -75.95
N ILE A 189 23.52 21.23 -75.11
CA ILE A 189 24.92 21.05 -75.56
C ILE A 189 25.03 19.87 -76.51
N LYS A 190 24.33 18.76 -76.21
CA LYS A 190 24.29 17.58 -77.06
C LYS A 190 23.59 17.82 -78.39
N ASP A 191 22.53 18.61 -78.41
CA ASP A 191 21.86 18.98 -79.65
C ASP A 191 22.71 19.92 -80.51
N ARG A 192 23.47 20.84 -79.90
CA ARG A 192 24.49 21.66 -80.59
C ARG A 192 25.61 20.80 -81.16
N GLU A 193 26.10 19.81 -80.40
CA GLU A 193 27.10 18.85 -80.87
C GLU A 193 26.60 18.12 -82.13
N ARG A 194 25.37 17.56 -82.09
CA ARG A 194 24.75 16.90 -83.27
C ARG A 194 24.64 17.85 -84.46
N HIS A 195 24.28 19.11 -84.22
CA HIS A 195 24.21 20.12 -85.26
C HIS A 195 25.58 20.39 -85.90
N MET A 196 26.64 20.56 -85.10
CA MET A 196 28.01 20.77 -85.60
C MET A 196 28.54 19.57 -86.40
N ILE A 197 28.19 18.35 -85.99
CA ILE A 197 28.46 17.13 -86.78
C ILE A 197 27.75 17.19 -88.13
N GLY A 198 26.47 17.58 -88.14
CA GLY A 198 25.70 17.77 -89.38
C GLY A 198 26.31 18.81 -90.32
N CYS A 199 26.89 19.87 -89.77
CA CYS A 199 27.63 20.90 -90.50
C CYS A 199 29.07 20.50 -90.88
N ARG A 200 29.52 19.28 -90.56
CA ARG A 200 30.89 18.76 -90.79
C ARG A 200 31.99 19.53 -90.02
N MET A 201 31.63 20.23 -88.95
CA MET A 201 32.56 21.00 -88.10
C MET A 201 33.07 20.13 -86.94
N TYR A 202 33.88 19.13 -87.26
CA TYR A 202 34.27 18.08 -86.30
C TYR A 202 35.13 18.56 -85.13
N LYS A 203 35.92 19.63 -85.30
CA LYS A 203 36.76 20.17 -84.22
C LYS A 203 35.90 20.76 -83.10
N GLU A 204 34.91 21.58 -83.46
CA GLU A 204 33.97 22.20 -82.53
C GLU A 204 33.03 21.17 -81.91
N ALA A 205 32.58 20.19 -82.70
CA ALA A 205 31.82 19.06 -82.17
C ALA A 205 32.61 18.28 -81.10
N ALA A 206 33.91 18.05 -81.30
CA ALA A 206 34.75 17.36 -80.34
C ALA A 206 34.96 18.17 -79.04
N GLU A 207 35.00 19.50 -79.13
CA GLU A 207 35.05 20.38 -77.94
C GLU A 207 33.74 20.35 -77.16
N LEU A 208 32.59 20.46 -77.85
CA LEU A 208 31.26 20.33 -77.25
C LEU A 208 31.05 18.94 -76.61
N HIS A 209 31.57 17.88 -77.23
CA HIS A 209 31.52 16.53 -76.68
C HIS A 209 32.30 16.41 -75.37
N LYS A 210 33.53 16.92 -75.32
CA LYS A 210 34.35 16.96 -74.09
C LYS A 210 33.66 17.75 -72.98
N GLU A 211 33.06 18.89 -73.34
CA GLU A 211 32.29 19.70 -72.39
C GLU A 211 31.05 18.97 -71.88
N PHE A 212 30.31 18.30 -72.77
CA PHE A 212 29.16 17.48 -72.42
C PHE A 212 29.53 16.37 -71.44
N GLU A 213 30.58 15.58 -71.72
CA GLU A 213 31.02 14.50 -70.83
C GLU A 213 31.44 15.00 -69.45
N LYS A 214 32.15 16.15 -69.40
CA LYS A 214 32.55 16.76 -68.13
C LYS A 214 31.33 17.18 -67.31
N ARG A 215 30.44 17.98 -67.90
CA ARG A 215 29.24 18.46 -67.23
C ARG A 215 28.28 17.33 -66.87
N GLN A 216 28.22 16.27 -67.69
CA GLN A 216 27.39 15.09 -67.42
C GLN A 216 27.84 14.38 -66.14
N LYS A 217 29.16 14.20 -65.97
CA LYS A 217 29.73 13.59 -64.77
C LYS A 217 29.46 14.43 -63.53
N GLU A 218 29.67 15.75 -63.62
CA GLU A 218 29.41 16.70 -62.53
C GLU A 218 27.91 16.72 -62.15
N GLU A 219 27.00 16.78 -63.12
CA GLU A 219 25.57 16.79 -62.83
C GLU A 219 25.11 15.46 -62.23
N LEU A 220 25.53 14.31 -62.79
CA LEU A 220 25.18 13.01 -62.21
C LEU A 220 25.70 12.84 -60.79
N GLN A 221 26.88 13.39 -60.47
CA GLN A 221 27.41 13.40 -59.11
C GLN A 221 26.54 14.26 -58.18
N ARG A 222 26.17 15.48 -58.62
CA ARG A 222 25.26 16.34 -57.85
C ARG A 222 23.92 15.66 -57.58
N ARG A 223 23.36 14.96 -58.58
CA ARG A 223 22.11 14.20 -58.43
C ARG A 223 22.22 13.04 -57.44
N ARG A 224 23.37 12.36 -57.35
CA ARG A 224 23.64 11.34 -56.32
C ARG A 224 23.59 11.94 -54.93
N GLU A 225 24.21 13.09 -54.75
CA GLU A 225 24.24 13.82 -53.47
C GLU A 225 22.84 14.30 -53.08
N GLU A 226 22.08 14.90 -54.01
CA GLU A 226 20.69 15.31 -53.79
C GLU A 226 19.80 14.13 -53.37
N TYR A 227 19.94 12.99 -54.05
CA TYR A 227 19.21 11.76 -53.71
C TYR A 227 19.59 11.27 -52.31
N TYR A 228 20.89 11.18 -52.01
CA TYR A 228 21.39 10.75 -50.71
C TYR A 228 20.87 11.64 -49.57
N GLN A 229 20.92 12.97 -49.74
CA GLN A 229 20.36 13.91 -48.76
C GLN A 229 18.85 13.68 -48.57
N SER A 230 18.09 13.48 -49.65
CA SER A 230 16.64 13.21 -49.55
C SER A 230 16.32 11.89 -48.83
N PHE A 231 17.17 10.88 -49.03
CA PHE A 231 17.09 9.59 -48.37
C PHE A 231 17.40 9.73 -46.87
N GLU A 232 18.48 10.41 -46.51
CA GLU A 232 18.84 10.68 -45.11
C GLU A 232 17.76 11.46 -44.36
N ILE A 233 17.17 12.49 -44.98
CA ILE A 233 16.06 13.25 -44.38
C ILE A 233 14.90 12.31 -44.06
N SER A 234 14.55 11.44 -45.01
CA SER A 234 13.46 10.49 -44.87
C SER A 234 13.76 9.42 -43.81
N ARG A 235 15.01 8.92 -43.76
CA ARG A 235 15.51 8.02 -42.69
C ARG A 235 15.39 8.66 -41.32
N ASN A 236 15.85 9.91 -41.17
CA ASN A 236 15.78 10.66 -39.91
C ASN A 236 14.33 10.91 -39.45
N LEU A 237 13.40 11.13 -40.39
CA LEU A 237 11.97 11.24 -40.08
C LEU A 237 11.39 9.91 -39.59
N LEU A 238 11.80 8.80 -40.21
CA LEU A 238 11.41 7.46 -39.79
C LEU A 238 11.93 7.16 -38.38
N GLU A 239 13.20 7.45 -38.11
CA GLU A 239 13.82 7.29 -36.79
C GLU A 239 13.11 8.10 -35.71
N LYS A 240 12.78 9.37 -35.98
CA LYS A 240 11.99 10.19 -35.06
C LYS A 240 10.61 9.57 -34.78
N ARG A 241 9.98 8.98 -35.79
CA ARG A 241 8.66 8.32 -35.63
C ARG A 241 8.77 7.02 -34.84
N THR A 242 9.77 6.18 -35.09
CA THR A 242 9.99 4.93 -34.35
C THR A 242 10.37 5.20 -32.90
N ASN A 243 11.26 6.18 -32.66
CA ASN A 243 11.60 6.61 -31.30
C ASN A 243 10.39 7.12 -30.52
N ARG A 244 9.51 7.92 -31.15
CA ARG A 244 8.24 8.34 -30.51
C ARG A 244 7.36 7.16 -30.13
N LYS A 245 7.26 6.13 -30.98
CA LYS A 245 6.50 4.90 -30.69
C LYS A 245 7.09 4.17 -29.48
N ARG A 246 8.42 3.99 -29.45
CA ARG A 246 9.13 3.37 -28.31
C ARG A 246 8.86 4.12 -27.01
N THR A 247 9.06 5.44 -27.01
CA THR A 247 8.87 6.27 -25.81
C THR A 247 7.42 6.26 -25.32
N ALA A 248 6.45 6.29 -26.24
CA ALA A 248 5.03 6.27 -25.87
C ALA A 248 4.66 4.97 -25.14
N ILE A 249 5.08 3.82 -25.69
CA ILE A 249 4.81 2.51 -25.10
C ILE A 249 5.51 2.35 -23.74
N ARG A 250 6.78 2.77 -23.64
CA ARG A 250 7.53 2.73 -22.37
C ARG A 250 6.86 3.59 -21.30
N SER A 251 6.46 4.81 -21.65
CA SER A 251 5.76 5.73 -20.73
C SER A 251 4.37 5.22 -20.32
N ASP A 252 3.62 4.62 -21.24
CA ASP A 252 2.32 4.00 -20.92
C ASP A 252 2.46 2.87 -19.90
N TRP A 253 3.44 2.00 -20.09
CA TRP A 253 3.70 0.92 -19.14
C TRP A 253 4.24 1.43 -17.80
N GLU A 254 5.10 2.45 -17.80
CA GLU A 254 5.57 3.08 -16.58
C GLU A 254 4.40 3.69 -15.78
N ARG A 255 3.47 4.37 -16.44
CA ARG A 255 2.24 4.87 -15.80
C ARG A 255 1.40 3.75 -15.20
N LYS A 256 1.23 2.64 -15.91
CA LYS A 256 0.51 1.45 -15.41
C LYS A 256 1.20 0.85 -14.19
N MET A 257 2.53 0.68 -14.23
CA MET A 257 3.31 0.17 -13.11
C MET A 257 3.20 1.08 -11.88
N ASN A 258 3.37 2.39 -12.06
CA ASN A 258 3.25 3.37 -10.97
C ASN A 258 1.84 3.36 -10.36
N HIS A 259 0.80 3.17 -11.18
CA HIS A 259 -0.57 3.05 -10.69
C HIS A 259 -0.77 1.78 -9.85
N THR A 260 -0.27 0.63 -10.32
CA THR A 260 -0.30 -0.65 -9.60
C THR A 260 0.45 -0.53 -8.27
N GLU A 261 1.64 0.06 -8.26
CA GLU A 261 2.41 0.31 -7.03
C GLU A 261 1.67 1.23 -6.05
N HIS A 262 1.01 2.26 -6.57
CA HIS A 262 0.19 3.14 -5.74
C HIS A 262 -0.97 2.38 -5.07
N ILE A 263 -1.69 1.53 -5.81
CA ILE A 263 -2.78 0.71 -5.23
C ILE A 263 -2.21 -0.28 -4.21
N ARG A 264 -1.12 -0.98 -4.54
CA ARG A 264 -0.41 -1.87 -3.61
C ARG A 264 -0.08 -1.15 -2.31
N ASN A 265 0.53 0.03 -2.40
CA ASN A 265 0.92 0.80 -1.22
C ASN A 265 -0.30 1.29 -0.43
N LYS A 266 -1.41 1.64 -1.11
CA LYS A 266 -2.66 2.02 -0.48
C LYS A 266 -3.27 0.88 0.34
N GLU A 267 -3.16 -0.36 -0.10
CA GLU A 267 -3.65 -1.55 0.61
C GLU A 267 -2.69 -2.06 1.69
N THR A 268 -1.38 -2.14 1.39
CA THR A 268 -0.38 -2.72 2.31
C THR A 268 0.00 -1.79 3.45
N ARG A 269 -0.04 -0.47 3.26
CA ARG A 269 0.32 0.51 4.30
C ARG A 269 -0.58 0.46 5.54
N PRO A 270 -1.93 0.45 5.45
CA PRO A 270 -2.77 0.34 6.64
C PRO A 270 -2.59 -1.00 7.35
N LEU A 271 -2.41 -2.10 6.62
CA LEU A 271 -2.16 -3.42 7.22
C LEU A 271 -0.81 -3.46 7.95
N THR A 272 0.23 -2.90 7.36
CA THR A 272 1.56 -2.81 8.01
C THR A 272 1.49 -1.97 9.28
N ALA A 273 0.75 -0.86 9.27
CA ALA A 273 0.52 -0.05 10.47
C ALA A 273 -0.31 -0.79 11.53
N GLY A 274 -1.32 -1.57 11.10
CA GLY A 274 -2.14 -2.40 11.99
C GLY A 274 -1.34 -3.49 12.69
N VAL A 275 -0.49 -4.22 11.94
CA VAL A 275 0.43 -5.21 12.50
C VAL A 275 1.40 -4.56 13.50
N GLY A 276 1.98 -3.40 13.16
CA GLY A 276 2.87 -2.69 14.07
C GLY A 276 2.17 -2.23 15.37
N TYR A 277 0.91 -1.80 15.29
CA TYR A 277 0.12 -1.48 16.48
C TYR A 277 -0.15 -2.70 17.36
N LEU A 278 -0.52 -3.83 16.76
CA LEU A 278 -0.75 -5.08 17.49
C LEU A 278 0.52 -5.65 18.11
N GLU A 279 1.66 -5.50 17.42
CA GLU A 279 2.98 -5.85 17.94
C GLU A 279 3.32 -5.05 19.20
N SER A 280 3.18 -3.72 19.17
CA SER A 280 3.39 -2.88 20.35
C SER A 280 2.43 -3.25 21.49
N LYS A 281 1.15 -3.45 21.18
CA LYS A 281 0.16 -3.88 22.18
C LYS A 281 0.53 -5.24 22.81
N LEU A 282 1.04 -6.17 22.01
CA LEU A 282 1.47 -7.47 22.50
C LEU A 282 2.67 -7.35 23.45
N ILE A 283 3.64 -6.49 23.11
CA ILE A 283 4.80 -6.19 23.97
C ILE A 283 4.34 -5.59 25.29
N ASP A 284 3.41 -4.63 25.26
CA ASP A 284 2.85 -4.00 26.46
C ASP A 284 2.14 -5.03 27.35
N ASN A 285 1.27 -5.86 26.77
CA ASN A 285 0.57 -6.91 27.51
C ASN A 285 1.55 -7.95 28.12
N LYS A 286 2.62 -8.31 27.39
CA LYS A 286 3.66 -9.22 27.90
C LYS A 286 4.44 -8.60 29.05
N ALA A 287 4.78 -7.32 28.97
CA ALA A 287 5.43 -6.58 30.04
C ALA A 287 4.56 -6.55 31.31
N GLU A 288 3.26 -6.30 31.17
CA GLU A 288 2.32 -6.31 32.29
C GLU A 288 2.11 -7.70 32.90
N TYR A 289 2.26 -8.77 32.12
CA TYR A 289 2.10 -10.16 32.57
C TYR A 289 3.31 -10.67 33.37
N ILE A 290 4.52 -10.41 32.89
CA ILE A 290 5.77 -10.93 33.48
C ILE A 290 6.21 -10.10 34.70
N GLY A 291 5.71 -8.87 34.82
CA GLY A 291 6.15 -7.88 35.82
C GLY A 291 7.17 -6.93 35.18
N GLU A 292 7.06 -5.64 35.49
CA GLU A 292 7.81 -4.56 34.84
C GLU A 292 9.36 -4.63 35.04
N ASP A 293 9.85 -5.56 35.86
CA ASP A 293 11.25 -5.69 36.27
C ASP A 293 12.07 -6.77 35.51
N ASP A 294 11.52 -7.41 34.47
CA ASP A 294 12.29 -8.40 33.69
C ASP A 294 13.25 -7.70 32.68
N PRO A 295 14.58 -7.83 32.83
CA PRO A 295 15.57 -7.10 32.02
C PRO A 295 15.51 -7.36 30.50
N ILE A 296 14.90 -8.47 30.07
CA ILE A 296 14.74 -8.81 28.64
C ILE A 296 13.71 -7.88 27.98
N ILE A 297 12.61 -7.59 28.68
CA ILE A 297 11.48 -6.80 28.17
C ILE A 297 11.82 -5.30 28.15
N ASN A 298 12.60 -4.83 29.14
CA ASN A 298 13.05 -3.44 29.19
C ASN A 298 13.97 -3.07 28.02
N ASN A 299 14.76 -4.02 27.52
CA ASN A 299 15.54 -3.84 26.30
C ASN A 299 14.65 -3.75 25.05
N GLU A 300 13.58 -4.56 24.97
CA GLU A 300 12.62 -4.49 23.86
C GLU A 300 11.82 -3.18 23.89
N LYS A 301 11.26 -2.77 25.03
CA LYS A 301 10.56 -1.47 25.19
C LYS A 301 11.43 -0.27 24.78
N ALA A 302 12.71 -0.25 25.18
CA ALA A 302 13.63 0.83 24.81
C ALA A 302 13.87 0.94 23.29
N ILE A 303 13.83 -0.19 22.56
CA ILE A 303 13.96 -0.21 21.10
C ILE A 303 12.73 0.40 20.42
N TYR A 304 11.51 0.18 20.94
CA TYR A 304 10.27 0.70 20.36
C TYR A 304 9.96 2.15 20.77
N ASP A 305 10.26 2.58 22.00
CA ASP A 305 10.07 3.98 22.43
C ASP A 305 10.93 4.97 21.63
N SER A 306 12.12 4.53 21.19
CA SER A 306 13.00 5.31 20.31
C SER A 306 12.41 5.53 18.90
N LYS A 307 11.48 4.67 18.48
CA LYS A 307 10.67 4.81 17.26
C LYS A 307 9.29 5.29 17.65
N THR A 308 9.19 6.48 18.24
CA THR A 308 7.91 7.15 18.46
C THR A 308 7.27 7.48 17.10
N TYR A 309 6.56 6.50 16.53
CA TYR A 309 5.59 6.74 15.49
C TYR A 309 4.57 7.70 16.10
N ARG A 310 4.57 8.96 15.66
CA ARG A 310 3.43 9.87 15.85
C ARG A 310 2.24 9.31 15.07
N VAL A 311 1.63 8.26 15.61
CA VAL A 311 0.31 7.81 15.17
C VAL A 311 -0.65 8.82 15.76
N SER A 312 -1.02 9.81 14.94
CA SER A 312 -2.20 10.62 15.23
C SER A 312 -3.35 9.65 15.51
N PRO A 313 -4.06 9.77 16.64
CA PRO A 313 -5.25 8.98 16.90
C PRO A 313 -6.20 9.07 15.70
N PRO A 314 -6.92 7.99 15.35
CA PRO A 314 -7.92 8.06 14.29
C PRO A 314 -8.85 9.25 14.59
N MET A 315 -8.89 10.22 13.67
CA MET A 315 -9.64 11.46 13.85
C MET A 315 -11.08 11.13 14.20
N MET A 316 -11.42 11.26 15.48
CA MET A 316 -12.79 11.45 15.91
C MET A 316 -13.29 12.70 15.20
N THR A 317 -14.18 12.52 14.22
CA THR A 317 -14.90 13.60 13.56
C THR A 317 -15.66 14.40 14.61
N ARG A 318 -15.01 15.42 15.18
CA ARG A 318 -15.64 16.41 16.05
C ARG A 318 -16.67 17.17 15.24
N GLY A 319 -17.83 17.33 15.84
CA GLY A 319 -18.99 17.97 15.27
C GLY A 319 -18.67 19.36 14.72
N VAL A 320 -19.27 19.61 13.56
CA VAL A 320 -19.41 20.92 12.94
C VAL A 320 -19.99 21.89 13.96
N THR A 321 -19.19 22.86 14.40
CA THR A 321 -19.68 24.11 14.97
C THR A 321 -19.60 25.16 13.86
N PRO A 322 -20.63 26.01 13.67
CA PRO A 322 -20.59 27.06 12.66
C PRO A 322 -19.60 28.13 13.09
N ARG A 323 -18.58 28.36 12.28
CA ARG A 323 -17.60 29.43 12.49
C ARG A 323 -18.24 30.76 12.11
N THR A 324 -18.41 31.64 13.08
CA THR A 324 -18.76 33.04 12.88
C THR A 324 -17.69 33.74 12.05
N MET A 325 -18.12 34.45 11.01
CA MET A 325 -17.26 35.17 10.08
C MET A 325 -16.75 36.46 10.71
N VAL A 326 -15.43 36.57 10.89
CA VAL A 326 -14.77 37.85 11.13
C VAL A 326 -14.43 38.45 9.77
N SER A 327 -15.08 39.58 9.48
CA SER A 327 -14.80 40.42 8.33
C SER A 327 -13.37 40.98 8.42
N ALA A 328 -12.52 40.61 7.47
CA ALA A 328 -11.25 41.27 7.23
C ALA A 328 -11.25 41.74 5.77
N THR A 329 -11.44 43.05 5.61
CA THR A 329 -11.25 43.79 4.37
C THR A 329 -9.78 43.73 3.96
N ARG A 330 -9.48 42.99 2.90
CA ARG A 330 -8.28 43.21 2.08
C ARG A 330 -8.61 42.92 0.61
N SER A 331 -8.60 43.99 -0.16
CA SER A 331 -8.60 44.01 -1.61
C SER A 331 -7.42 43.22 -2.16
N LEU A 332 -7.70 42.16 -2.93
CA LEU A 332 -6.74 41.50 -3.81
C LEU A 332 -7.50 40.96 -5.02
N GLU A 333 -6.82 41.03 -6.14
CA GLU A 333 -7.31 41.03 -7.52
C GLU A 333 -8.15 39.81 -7.91
N SER A 334 -9.09 40.07 -8.82
CA SER A 334 -9.97 39.11 -9.46
C SER A 334 -9.21 37.93 -10.08
N PRO A 335 -9.60 36.66 -9.81
CA PRO A 335 -9.02 35.51 -10.50
C PRO A 335 -9.56 35.42 -11.93
N PRO A 336 -8.77 34.89 -12.89
CA PRO A 336 -9.23 34.69 -14.25
C PRO A 336 -10.38 33.68 -14.25
N GLN A 337 -11.42 33.97 -15.05
CA GLN A 337 -12.56 33.08 -15.24
C GLN A 337 -12.10 31.65 -15.53
N VAL A 338 -12.41 30.73 -14.63
CA VAL A 338 -12.26 29.29 -14.86
C VAL A 338 -13.22 28.91 -15.98
N VAL A 339 -12.69 28.81 -17.20
CA VAL A 339 -13.43 28.29 -18.34
C VAL A 339 -13.64 26.80 -18.07
N SER A 340 -14.88 26.43 -17.76
CA SER A 340 -15.30 25.04 -17.62
C SER A 340 -14.81 24.22 -18.82
N THR A 341 -14.21 23.05 -18.56
CA THR A 341 -13.75 22.07 -19.55
C THR A 341 -14.82 21.74 -20.60
N LYS A 342 -16.10 21.90 -20.25
CA LYS A 342 -17.26 21.71 -21.15
C LYS A 342 -17.39 22.82 -22.22
N LYS A 343 -16.92 24.05 -21.93
CA LYS A 343 -16.85 25.13 -22.91
C LYS A 343 -15.66 24.97 -23.86
N MET A 344 -14.51 24.46 -23.38
CA MET A 344 -13.37 24.15 -24.24
C MET A 344 -13.70 23.04 -25.27
N SER A 345 -14.37 21.96 -24.84
CA SER A 345 -14.74 20.87 -25.75
C SER A 345 -15.75 21.32 -26.82
N ALA A 346 -16.69 22.20 -26.47
CA ALA A 346 -17.65 22.76 -27.42
C ALA A 346 -16.99 23.72 -28.43
N THR A 347 -15.92 24.42 -28.02
CA THR A 347 -15.19 25.35 -28.89
C THR A 347 -14.28 24.59 -29.86
N MET A 348 -13.62 23.51 -29.42
CA MET A 348 -12.85 22.62 -30.29
C MET A 348 -13.71 21.89 -31.33
N MET A 349 -14.90 21.40 -30.94
CA MET A 349 -15.84 20.77 -31.88
C MET A 349 -16.32 21.73 -32.98
N ARG A 350 -16.54 23.02 -32.65
CA ARG A 350 -16.91 24.04 -33.64
C ARG A 350 -15.77 24.40 -34.61
N GLN A 351 -14.52 24.30 -34.18
CA GLN A 351 -13.37 24.56 -35.06
C GLN A 351 -13.10 23.39 -36.03
N ASN A 352 -13.34 22.14 -35.61
CA ASN A 352 -13.20 20.99 -36.50
C ASN A 352 -14.24 20.97 -37.62
N HIS A 353 -15.49 21.37 -37.35
CA HIS A 353 -16.52 21.45 -38.41
C HIS A 353 -16.25 22.51 -39.48
N LYS A 354 -15.45 23.54 -39.20
CA LYS A 354 -15.05 24.55 -40.20
C LYS A 354 -13.92 24.09 -41.12
N LEU A 355 -13.16 23.05 -40.74
CA LEU A 355 -12.06 22.54 -41.56
C LEU A 355 -12.55 21.51 -42.60
N ASP A 356 -13.65 20.80 -42.32
CA ASP A 356 -14.20 19.81 -43.26
C ASP A 356 -15.08 20.42 -44.36
N SER A 357 -15.62 21.63 -44.18
CA SER A 357 -16.52 22.24 -45.17
C SER A 357 -15.84 22.81 -46.42
N ASN A 358 -14.50 22.92 -46.42
CA ASN A 358 -13.74 23.50 -47.54
C ASN A 358 -12.93 22.47 -48.35
N ARG A 359 -13.01 21.17 -48.04
CA ARG A 359 -12.09 20.17 -48.61
C ARG A 359 -12.61 19.40 -49.83
N TRP A 360 -13.87 19.60 -50.22
CA TRP A 360 -14.43 18.96 -51.41
C TRP A 360 -15.39 19.90 -52.14
N PRO A 361 -15.03 20.43 -53.33
CA PRO A 361 -16.03 20.93 -54.26
C PRO A 361 -16.78 19.74 -54.86
N ARG A 362 -18.10 19.85 -54.93
CA ARG A 362 -18.92 18.97 -55.78
C ARG A 362 -18.66 19.25 -57.25
#